data_AF-A0A950BDM6-F1
#
_entry.id   AF-A0A950BDM6-F1
#
_cell.length_a   1.000
_cell.length_b   1.000
_cell.length_c   1.000
_cell.angle_alpha   90.00
_cell.angle_beta   90.00
_cell.angle_gamma   90.00
#
_symmetry.space_group_name_H-M   'P 1'
#
loop_
_entity.id
_entity.type
_entity.pdbx_description
1 polymer ?
#
loop_
_entity_poly.entity_id
_entity_poly.type
_entity_poly.pdbx_seq_one_letter_code
_entity_poly.pdbx_strand_id
1 'polypeptide(L)' 'FSVGDVCSKITVAADEDSKIIKSYDASMPMHEAMARRVSYVIAPDGKILYEYTSLSPDQHVENTLRALKAWAAQHPQQ' A
#
# COMPACT_ATOMS: atom_id res chain seq x y z
N PHE A 1 -7.20 3.49 -18.21
CA PHE A 1 -6.03 2.59 -18.35
C PHE A 1 -4.78 3.44 -18.50
N SER A 2 -3.75 3.24 -17.66
CA SER A 2 -2.51 4.02 -17.74
C SER A 2 -1.60 3.40 -18.81
N VAL A 3 -1.27 4.19 -19.83
CA VAL A 3 -0.45 3.79 -20.99
C VAL A 3 1.00 4.18 -20.72
N GLY A 4 1.82 3.24 -20.25
CA GLY A 4 3.26 3.41 -20.05
C GLY A 4 3.97 2.12 -19.58
N ASP A 5 5.24 1.95 -19.96
CA ASP A 5 6.06 0.72 -19.89
C ASP A 5 6.25 0.06 -18.50
N VAL A 6 5.83 0.71 -17.42
CA VAL A 6 5.99 0.21 -16.04
C VAL A 6 4.67 -0.16 -15.37
N CYS A 7 3.53 0.34 -15.85
CA CYS A 7 2.23 0.15 -15.20
C CYS A 7 1.67 -1.28 -15.32
N SER A 8 2.19 -2.12 -16.22
CA SER A 8 1.72 -3.50 -16.44
C SER A 8 2.41 -4.55 -15.58
N LYS A 9 3.45 -4.20 -14.82
CA LYS A 9 4.25 -5.16 -14.03
C LYS A 9 3.68 -5.44 -12.64
N ILE A 10 2.72 -4.63 -12.20
CA ILE A 10 2.10 -4.74 -10.88
C ILE A 10 0.62 -4.95 -11.07
N THR A 11 0.08 -6.03 -10.50
CA THR A 11 -1.35 -6.33 -10.54
C THR A 11 -2.12 -5.25 -9.79
N VAL A 12 -3.15 -4.69 -10.42
CA VAL A 12 -4.07 -3.75 -9.81
C VAL A 12 -5.42 -4.44 -9.64
N ALA A 13 -5.94 -4.48 -8.42
CA ALA A 13 -7.27 -5.01 -8.12
C ALA A 13 -8.33 -3.91 -8.25
N ALA A 14 -9.52 -4.27 -8.75
CA ALA A 14 -10.71 -3.43 -8.68
C ALA A 14 -11.48 -3.74 -7.38
N ASP A 15 -11.97 -2.71 -6.70
CA ASP A 15 -12.76 -2.82 -5.46
C ASP A 15 -14.13 -2.15 -5.63
N GLU A 16 -14.94 -2.66 -6.56
CA GLU A 16 -16.23 -2.06 -6.95
C GLU A 16 -17.21 -1.91 -5.78
N ASP A 17 -17.20 -2.87 -4.87
CA ASP A 17 -18.06 -2.89 -3.67
C ASP A 17 -17.44 -2.16 -2.46
N SER A 18 -16.26 -1.55 -2.62
CA SER A 18 -15.53 -0.89 -1.53
C SER A 18 -15.20 -1.82 -0.34
N LYS A 19 -15.09 -3.13 -0.57
CA LYS A 19 -14.85 -4.13 0.48
C LYS A 19 -13.42 -4.04 1.00
N ILE A 20 -12.46 -3.88 0.10
CA ILE A 20 -11.03 -3.81 0.43
C ILE A 20 -10.74 -2.50 1.17
N ILE A 21 -11.21 -1.36 0.66
CA ILE A 21 -10.95 -0.08 1.32
C ILE A 21 -11.54 -0.04 2.73
N LYS A 22 -12.71 -0.67 2.95
CA LYS A 22 -13.31 -0.79 4.29
C LYS A 22 -12.52 -1.75 5.18
N SER A 23 -12.07 -2.89 4.66
CA SER A 23 -11.31 -3.86 5.47
C SER A 23 -9.96 -3.32 5.97
N TYR A 24 -9.38 -2.38 5.23
CA TYR A 24 -8.12 -1.70 5.61
C TYR A 24 -8.33 -0.33 6.27
N ASP A 25 -9.57 0.04 6.61
CA ASP A 25 -9.94 1.36 7.14
C ASP A 25 -9.42 2.52 6.26
N ALA A 26 -9.26 2.29 4.96
CA ALA A 26 -8.63 3.22 4.03
C ALA A 26 -9.63 4.21 3.41
N SER A 27 -10.91 4.22 3.82
CA SER A 27 -11.91 5.14 3.28
C SER A 27 -11.61 6.61 3.58
N MET A 28 -12.00 7.50 2.67
CA MET A 28 -11.99 8.94 2.91
C MET A 28 -13.21 9.39 3.73
N PRO A 29 -13.05 10.34 4.67
CA PRO A 29 -14.19 10.99 5.32
C PRO A 29 -15.14 11.59 4.29
N MET A 30 -16.45 11.37 4.44
CA MET A 30 -17.52 11.84 3.53
C MET A 30 -17.49 11.23 2.11
N HIS A 31 -16.51 10.38 1.78
CA HIS A 31 -16.40 9.69 0.49
C HIS A 31 -15.98 8.23 0.71
N GLU A 32 -16.85 7.45 1.35
CA GLU A 32 -16.54 6.08 1.79
C GLU A 32 -16.18 5.11 0.66
N ALA A 33 -16.62 5.40 -0.58
CA ALA A 33 -16.31 4.61 -1.76
C ALA A 33 -14.93 4.93 -2.38
N MET A 34 -14.19 5.89 -1.82
CA MET A 34 -12.86 6.26 -2.28
C MET A 34 -11.81 6.02 -1.21
N ALA A 35 -10.67 5.46 -1.63
CA ALA A 35 -9.53 5.27 -0.77
C ALA A 35 -8.78 6.59 -0.53
N ARG A 36 -8.26 6.76 0.69
CA ARG A 36 -7.10 7.61 0.96
C ARG A 36 -5.90 7.05 0.19
N ARG A 37 -4.95 7.91 -0.16
CA ARG A 37 -3.64 7.46 -0.62
C ARG A 37 -2.87 6.94 0.59
N VAL A 38 -2.67 5.62 0.62
CA VAL A 38 -2.03 4.88 1.71
C VAL A 38 -1.05 3.87 1.12
N SER A 39 0.04 3.62 1.83
CA SER A 39 0.98 2.56 1.49
C SER A 39 1.25 1.68 2.70
N TYR A 40 1.20 0.37 2.49
CA TYR A 40 1.44 -0.65 3.51
C TYR A 40 2.68 -1.46 3.15
N VAL A 41 3.45 -1.87 4.16
CA VAL A 41 4.44 -2.95 4.05
C VAL A 41 3.91 -4.13 4.84
N ILE A 42 3.65 -5.24 4.16
CA ILE A 42 3.04 -6.44 4.74
C ILE A 42 4.08 -7.56 4.74
N ALA A 43 4.34 -8.15 5.91
CA ALA A 43 5.24 -9.28 6.06
C ALA A 43 4.61 -10.58 5.52
N PRO A 44 5.41 -11.63 5.24
CA PRO A 44 4.89 -12.92 4.77
C PRO A 44 3.91 -13.60 5.73
N ASP A 45 3.96 -13.28 7.03
CA ASP A 45 3.02 -13.75 8.04
C ASP A 45 1.71 -12.93 8.09
N GLY A 46 1.53 -11.99 7.17
CA GLY A 46 0.33 -11.15 7.02
C GLY A 46 0.32 -9.91 7.93
N LYS A 47 1.36 -9.66 8.73
CA LYS A 47 1.41 -8.48 9.60
C LYS A 47 1.77 -7.22 8.82
N ILE A 48 1.07 -6.13 9.12
CA ILE A 48 1.46 -4.79 8.64
C ILE A 48 2.65 -4.32 9.47
N LEU A 49 3.81 -4.22 8.83
CA LEU A 49 5.05 -3.73 9.42
C LEU A 49 5.11 -2.20 9.47
N TYR A 50 4.49 -1.56 8.48
CA TYR A 50 4.48 -0.11 8.34
C TYR A 50 3.28 0.34 7.52
N GLU A 51 2.69 1.46 7.92
CA GLU A 51 1.66 2.18 7.17
C GLU A 51 2.09 3.64 7.04
N TYR A 52 1.87 4.22 5.86
CA TYR A 52 1.90 5.66 5.66
C TYR A 52 0.68 6.13 4.88
N THR A 53 -0.11 6.99 5.52
CA THR A 53 -1.28 7.66 4.94
C THR A 53 -0.95 9.13 4.70
N SER A 54 -1.06 9.57 3.44
CA SER A 54 -0.96 10.97 3.06
C SER A 54 -1.61 11.17 1.70
N LEU A 55 -2.35 12.26 1.48
CA LEU A 55 -2.87 12.57 0.15
C LEU A 55 -1.76 13.02 -0.81
N SER A 56 -0.67 13.57 -0.27
CA SER A 56 0.53 13.91 -1.04
C SER A 56 1.17 12.63 -1.58
N PRO A 57 1.62 12.59 -2.85
CA PRO A 57 2.35 11.44 -3.38
C PRO A 57 3.74 11.26 -2.77
N ASP A 58 4.26 12.28 -2.08
CA ASP A 58 5.62 12.27 -1.53
C ASP A 58 5.77 11.26 -0.39
N GLN A 59 7.00 10.80 -0.18
CA GLN A 59 7.43 9.91 0.92
C GLN A 59 6.85 8.49 0.91
N HIS A 60 5.78 8.18 0.17
CA HIS A 60 5.19 6.85 0.09
C HIS A 60 6.21 5.75 -0.26
N VAL A 61 7.03 5.98 -1.29
CA VAL A 61 8.04 5.01 -1.74
C VAL A 61 9.23 4.95 -0.79
N GLU A 62 9.73 6.11 -0.36
CA GLU A 62 10.92 6.17 0.49
C GLU A 62 10.68 5.52 1.86
N ASN A 63 9.54 5.82 2.49
CA ASN A 63 9.19 5.31 3.82
C ASN A 63 8.97 3.78 3.78
N THR A 64 8.23 3.29 2.78
CA THR A 64 7.96 1.85 2.65
C THR A 64 9.21 1.06 2.31
N LEU A 65 10.08 1.57 1.42
CA LEU A 65 11.37 0.94 1.13
C LEU A 65 12.27 0.88 2.37
N ARG A 66 12.26 1.93 3.19
CA ARG A 66 13.02 1.95 4.45
C ARG A 66 12.51 0.89 5.43
N ALA A 67 11.20 0.78 5.62
CA ALA A 67 10.59 -0.23 6.47
C ALA A 67 10.90 -1.65 5.97
N LEU A 68 10.78 -1.89 4.66
CA LEU A 68 11.11 -3.18 4.04
C LEU A 68 12.59 -3.56 4.27
N LYS A 69 13.52 -2.63 4.06
CA LYS A 69 14.96 -2.86 4.30
C LYS A 69 15.25 -3.18 5.77
N ALA A 70 14.62 -2.45 6.69
CA ALA A 70 14.79 -2.68 8.12
C ALA A 70 14.29 -4.07 8.53
N TRP A 71 13.18 -4.53 7.95
CA TRP A 71 12.65 -5.87 8.17
C TRP A 71 13.56 -6.96 7.58
N ALA A 72 13.99 -6.79 6.33
CA ALA A 72 14.86 -7.75 5.64
C ALA A 72 16.22 -7.92 6.33
N ALA A 73 16.79 -6.85 6.90
CA ALA A 73 18.03 -6.93 7.67
C ALA A 73 17.92 -7.79 8.94
N GLN A 74 16.72 -7.89 9.51
CA GLN A 74 16.44 -8.70 10.70
C GLN A 74 15.99 -10.13 10.34
N HIS A 75 15.62 -10.36 9.08
CA HIS A 75 15.18 -11.65 8.56
C HIS A 75 16.02 -12.01 7.32
N PRO A 76 17.33 -12.29 7.48
CA PRO A 76 18.15 -12.74 6.38
C PRO A 76 17.51 -13.99 5.78
N GLN A 77 17.27 -13.95 4.48
CA GLN A 77 16.74 -15.09 3.75
C GLN A 77 17.76 -16.23 3.92
N GLN A 78 17.35 -17.33 4.56
CA GLN A 78 18.16 -18.53 4.71
C GLN A 78 18.48 -19.14 3.34
#